data_AF-A0A4P8RL78-F1
#
_entry.id   AF-A0A4P8RL78-F1
#
_cell.length_a   1.000
_cell.length_b   1.000
_cell.length_c   1.000
_cell.angle_alpha   90.00
_cell.angle_beta   90.00
_cell.angle_gamma   90.00
#
_symmetry.space_group_name_H-M   'P 1'
#
loop_
_entity.id
_entity.type
_entity.pdbx_description
1 polymer ?
#
loop_
_entity_poly.entity_id
_entity_poly.type
_entity_poly.pdbx_seq_one_letter_code
_entity_poly.pdbx_strand_id
1 'polypeptide(L)'
;MAEILQQELEKFERMVLNGEIPCFAIYFIQNGLLLKSTNQKIEKEIKLPEAFMNTLNSYSYGVDVIVYRTIDYSCLKSLINAKVSVEKMIKNK
;
A
#
# COMPACT_ATOMS: atom_id res chain seq x y z
N MET A 1 11.58 2.62 -3.49
CA MET A 1 10.20 2.81 -3.98
C MET A 1 9.21 2.18 -3.02
N ALA A 2 9.45 0.94 -2.58
CA ALA A 2 8.64 0.30 -1.54
C ALA A 2 8.60 1.12 -0.23
N GLU A 3 9.67 1.86 0.10
CA GLU A 3 9.69 2.80 1.23
C GLU A 3 8.67 3.94 1.12
N ILE A 4 8.45 4.49 -0.09
CA ILE A 4 7.45 5.55 -0.29
C ILE A 4 6.05 4.99 -0.06
N LEU A 5 5.77 3.80 -0.59
CA LEU A 5 4.50 3.12 -0.36
C LEU A 5 4.30 2.82 1.13
N GLN A 6 5.34 2.32 1.82
CA GLN A 6 5.29 2.09 3.27
C GLN A 6 4.94 3.37 4.04
N GLN A 7 5.60 4.49 3.73
CA GLN A 7 5.36 5.78 4.39
C GLN A 7 3.94 6.31 4.16
N GLU A 8 3.41 6.20 2.94
CA GLU A 8 2.04 6.65 2.64
C GLU A 8 1.00 5.76 3.33
N LEU A 9 1.22 4.45 3.42
CA LEU A 9 0.36 3.56 4.20
C LEU A 9 0.36 3.94 5.69
N GLU A 10 1.54 4.16 6.28
CA GLU A 10 1.66 4.61 7.67
C GLU A 10 0.94 5.95 7.92
N LYS A 11 1.00 6.87 6.94
CA LYS A 11 0.28 8.14 7.02
C LYS A 11 -1.23 7.92 7.09
N PHE A 12 -1.80 7.13 6.17
CA PHE A 12 -3.23 6.82 6.18
C PHE A 12 -3.65 6.07 7.46
N GLU A 13 -2.81 5.15 7.95
CA GLU A 13 -3.03 4.48 9.24
C GLU A 13 -3.15 5.48 10.39
N ARG A 14 -2.22 6.45 10.47
CA ARG A 14 -2.27 7.52 11.50
C ARG A 14 -3.53 8.36 11.38
N MET A 15 -3.95 8.71 10.17
CA MET A 15 -5.18 9.48 9.97
C MET A 15 -6.42 8.73 10.46
N VAL A 16 -6.46 7.39 10.31
CA VAL A 16 -7.54 6.59 10.92
C VAL A 16 -7.43 6.57 12.44
N LEU A 17 -6.22 6.37 12.98
CA LEU A 17 -6.00 6.31 14.44
C LEU A 17 -6.31 7.64 15.15
N ASN A 18 -6.07 8.76 14.47
CA ASN A 18 -6.36 10.11 14.98
C ASN A 18 -7.84 10.51 14.82
N GLY A 19 -8.67 9.68 14.15
CA GLY A 19 -10.07 9.99 13.86
C GLY A 19 -10.29 11.00 12.73
N GLU A 20 -9.27 11.32 11.94
CA GLU A 20 -9.37 12.25 10.80
C GLU A 20 -10.16 11.63 9.63
N ILE A 21 -10.02 10.31 9.45
CA ILE A 21 -10.83 9.52 8.51
C ILE A 21 -11.34 8.25 9.21
N PRO A 22 -12.55 7.76 8.87
CA PRO A 22 -13.08 6.55 9.50
C PRO A 22 -12.36 5.28 9.04
N CYS A 23 -11.96 5.23 7.77
CA CYS A 23 -11.25 4.10 7.15
C CYS A 23 -10.69 4.52 5.77
N PHE A 24 -9.87 3.67 5.16
CA PHE A 24 -9.42 3.81 3.77
C PHE A 24 -9.31 2.46 3.07
N ALA A 25 -9.22 2.49 1.74
CA ALA A 25 -8.97 1.34 0.89
C ALA A 25 -7.88 1.66 -0.14
N ILE A 26 -7.24 0.61 -0.64
CA ILE A 26 -6.18 0.64 -1.64
C ILE A 26 -6.75 0.00 -2.90
N TYR A 27 -6.79 0.77 -3.98
CA TYR A 27 -7.27 0.33 -5.28
C TYR A 27 -6.07 0.09 -6.19
N PHE A 28 -6.06 -1.05 -6.87
CA PHE A 28 -5.08 -1.33 -7.91
C PHE A 28 -5.50 -0.59 -9.18
N ILE A 29 -4.59 0.23 -9.72
CA ILE A 29 -4.82 1.01 -10.94
C ILE A 29 -3.69 0.74 -11.93
N GLN A 30 -3.87 1.12 -13.20
CA GLN A 30 -2.99 0.74 -14.30
C GLN A 30 -1.49 0.97 -14.05
N ASN A 31 -1.12 2.07 -13.37
CA ASN A 31 0.28 2.45 -13.14
C ASN A 31 0.69 2.51 -11.66
N GLY A 32 -0.08 1.89 -10.76
CA GLY A 32 0.20 2.00 -9.34
C GLY A 32 -0.98 1.65 -8.44
N LEU A 33 -1.01 2.32 -7.29
CA LEU A 33 -2.06 2.18 -6.29
C LEU A 33 -2.73 3.52 -6.03
N LEU A 34 -4.03 3.50 -5.76
CA LEU A 34 -4.79 4.64 -5.27
C LEU A 34 -5.23 4.34 -3.84
N LEU A 35 -4.71 5.11 -2.88
CA LEU A 35 -5.20 5.09 -1.49
C LEU A 35 -6.35 6.08 -1.41
N LYS A 36 -7.51 5.65 -0.94
CA LYS A 36 -8.72 6.50 -0.86
C LYS A 36 -9.44 6.29 0.46
N SER A 37 -9.75 7.39 1.16
CA SER A 37 -10.58 7.34 2.36
C SER A 37 -12.00 6.91 2.02
N THR A 38 -12.68 6.20 2.92
CA THR A 38 -14.04 5.70 2.65
C THR A 38 -15.08 6.81 2.52
N ASN A 39 -14.83 7.97 3.12
CA ASN A 39 -15.63 9.18 2.91
C ASN A 39 -15.26 9.96 1.62
N GLN A 40 -14.32 9.43 0.83
CA GLN A 40 -13.83 9.96 -0.46
C GLN A 40 -13.24 11.37 -0.43
N LYS A 41 -12.96 11.93 0.75
CA LYS A 41 -12.41 13.28 0.89
C LYS A 41 -10.91 13.35 0.66
N ILE A 42 -10.22 12.22 0.80
CA ILE A 42 -8.76 12.16 0.78
C ILE A 42 -8.34 10.99 -0.10
N GLU A 43 -7.51 11.29 -1.09
CA GLU A 43 -6.96 10.29 -1.98
C GLU A 43 -5.49 10.58 -2.32
N LYS A 44 -4.76 9.51 -2.63
CA LYS A 44 -3.35 9.58 -2.96
C LYS A 44 -3.02 8.50 -3.98
N GLU A 45 -2.62 8.93 -5.16
CA GLU A 45 -2.02 8.05 -6.16
C GLU A 45 -0.53 7.82 -5.85
N ILE A 46 -0.11 6.56 -5.94
CA ILE A 46 1.26 6.11 -5.76
C ILE A 46 1.66 5.35 -7.01
N LYS A 47 2.52 5.96 -7.84
CA LYS A 47 3.07 5.30 -9.02
C LYS A 47 4.08 4.25 -8.62
N LEU A 48 3.95 3.05 -9.17
CA LEU A 48 4.84 1.93 -8.89
C LEU A 48 5.45 1.39 -10.20
N PRO A 49 6.70 0.92 -10.18
CA PRO A 49 7.29 0.22 -11.31
C PRO A 49 6.46 -1.00 -11.67
N GLU A 50 6.32 -1.28 -12.96
CA GLU A 50 5.55 -2.42 -13.49
C GLU A 50 5.95 -3.75 -12.84
N ALA A 51 7.26 -4.01 -12.68
CA ALA A 51 7.75 -5.21 -12.02
C ALA A 51 7.24 -5.36 -10.58
N PHE A 52 7.06 -4.24 -9.87
CA PHE A 52 6.51 -4.26 -8.51
C PHE A 52 4.98 -4.43 -8.53
N MET A 53 4.28 -3.79 -9.47
CA MET A 53 2.85 -4.03 -9.69
C MET A 53 2.56 -5.49 -10.00
N ASN A 54 3.35 -6.14 -10.85
CA ASN A 54 3.21 -7.56 -11.19
C ASN A 54 3.39 -8.45 -9.95
N THR A 55 4.33 -8.09 -9.06
CA THR A 55 4.53 -8.78 -7.78
C THR A 55 3.30 -8.62 -6.88
N LEU A 56 2.78 -7.40 -6.74
CA LEU A 56 1.60 -7.14 -5.91
C LEU A 56 0.37 -7.87 -6.45
N ASN A 57 0.11 -7.82 -7.76
CA ASN A 57 -1.01 -8.51 -8.40
C ASN A 57 -0.93 -10.04 -8.24
N SER A 58 0.27 -10.61 -8.38
CA SER A 58 0.48 -12.06 -8.19
C SER A 58 0.25 -12.46 -6.74
N TYR A 59 0.71 -11.63 -5.79
CA TYR A 59 0.53 -11.88 -4.36
C TYR A 59 -0.93 -11.73 -3.91
N SER A 60 -1.62 -10.72 -4.43
CA SER A 60 -3.03 -10.46 -4.12
C SER A 60 -4.01 -11.32 -4.89
N TYR A 61 -3.53 -12.26 -5.73
CA TYR A 61 -4.37 -13.05 -6.64
C TYR A 61 -5.32 -12.20 -7.50
N GLY A 62 -4.85 -11.02 -7.92
CA GLY A 62 -5.64 -10.11 -8.77
C GLY A 62 -6.79 -9.40 -8.05
N VAL A 63 -6.77 -9.31 -6.72
CA VAL A 63 -7.74 -8.48 -5.98
C VAL A 63 -7.59 -7.00 -6.38
N ASP A 64 -8.70 -6.39 -6.80
CA ASP A 64 -8.75 -5.00 -7.25
C ASP A 64 -8.69 -3.97 -6.11
N VAL A 65 -9.21 -4.34 -4.93
CA VAL A 65 -9.35 -3.42 -3.79
C VAL A 65 -9.05 -4.12 -2.47
N ILE A 66 -8.18 -3.51 -1.65
CA ILE A 66 -7.82 -3.97 -0.31
C ILE A 66 -8.25 -2.92 0.71
N VAL A 67 -9.09 -3.29 1.68
CA VAL A 67 -9.60 -2.38 2.72
C VAL A 67 -8.71 -2.44 3.96
N TYR A 68 -8.47 -1.30 4.61
CA TYR A 68 -7.72 -1.23 5.87
C TYR A 68 -8.32 -2.13 6.96
N ARG A 69 -7.45 -2.75 7.78
CA ARG A 69 -7.78 -3.73 8.84
C ARG A 69 -8.39 -5.06 8.38
N THR A 70 -8.28 -5.39 7.09
CA THR A 70 -8.54 -6.75 6.60
C THR A 70 -7.29 -7.63 6.70
N ILE A 71 -7.48 -8.94 6.51
CA ILE A 71 -6.36 -9.90 6.40
C ILE A 71 -5.50 -9.54 5.19
N ASP A 72 -6.12 -9.24 4.05
CA ASP A 72 -5.41 -8.86 2.81
C ASP A 72 -4.52 -7.63 3.01
N TYR A 73 -4.99 -6.64 3.79
CA TYR A 73 -4.19 -5.48 4.16
C TYR A 73 -2.97 -5.85 5.01
N SER A 74 -3.16 -6.74 5.98
CA SER A 74 -2.07 -7.20 6.86
C SER A 74 -1.01 -7.95 6.05
N CYS A 75 -1.45 -8.82 5.13
CA CYS A 75 -0.62 -9.54 4.17
C CYS A 75 0.16 -8.58 3.25
N LEU A 76 -0.52 -7.61 2.65
CA LEU A 76 0.10 -6.57 1.81
C LEU A 76 1.19 -5.80 2.58
N LYS A 77 0.92 -5.39 3.83
CA LYS A 77 1.87 -4.67 4.67
C LYS A 77 3.12 -5.52 4.96
N SER A 78 2.94 -6.81 5.26
CA SER A 78 4.05 -7.75 5.46
C SER A 78 4.92 -7.89 4.21
N LEU A 79 4.32 -8.00 3.02
CA LEU A 79 5.04 -8.06 1.75
C LEU A 79 5.86 -6.79 1.50
N ILE A 80 5.24 -5.62 1.66
CA ILE A 80 5.91 -4.32 1.46
C ILE A 80 7.09 -4.18 2.43
N ASN A 81 6.90 -4.54 3.70
CA ASN A 81 7.97 -4.49 4.69
C ASN A 81 9.13 -5.43 4.34
N ALA A 82 8.84 -6.66 3.91
CA ALA A 82 9.87 -7.60 3.44
C ALA A 82 10.66 -7.01 2.26
N LYS A 83 9.95 -6.41 1.29
CA LYS A 83 10.57 -5.77 0.12
C LYS A 83 11.51 -4.62 0.51
N VAL A 84 11.08 -3.75 1.44
CA VAL A 84 11.92 -2.66 1.98
C VAL A 84 13.17 -3.21 2.66
N SER A 85 13.03 -4.24 3.49
CA SER A 85 14.18 -4.86 4.18
C SER A 85 15.20 -5.44 3.20
N VAL A 86 14.73 -6.12 2.15
CA VAL A 86 15.61 -6.66 1.09
C VAL A 86 16.30 -5.53 0.32
N GLU A 87 15.58 -4.46 -0.04
CA GLU A 87 16.18 -3.29 -0.72
C GLU A 87 17.30 -2.65 0.11
N LYS A 88 17.12 -2.55 1.43
CA LYS A 88 18.15 -2.04 2.36
C LYS A 88 19.36 -2.97 2.46
N MET A 89 19.15 -4.27 2.52
CA MET A 89 20.23 -5.26 2.56
C MET A 89 21.09 -5.23 1.31
N ILE A 90 20.50 -5.02 0.13
CA ILE A 90 21.23 -4.93 -1.15
C ILE A 90 22.02 -3.63 -1.24
N LYS A 91 21.45 -2.49 -0.80
CA LYS A 91 22.13 -1.18 -0.85
C LYS A 91 23.30 -1.04 0.12
N ASN A 92 23.28 -1.80 1.22
CA ASN A 92 24.33 -1.79 2.25
C ASN A 92 25.44 -2.83 1.98
N LYS A 93 25.42 -3.49 0.82
CA LYS A 93 26.50 -4.34 0.30
C LYS A 93 27.26 -3.59 -0.78
#